data_AF-A0A949KV30-F1
#
_entry.id   AF-A0A949KV30-F1
#
_cell.length_a   1.000
_cell.length_b   1.000
_cell.length_c   1.000
_cell.angle_alpha   90.00
_cell.angle_beta   90.00
_cell.angle_gamma   90.00
#
_symmetry.space_group_name_H-M   'P 1'
#
loop_
_entity.id
_entity.type
_entity.pdbx_description
1 polymer ?
#
loop_
_entity_poly.entity_id
_entity_poly.type
_entity_poly.pdbx_seq_one_letter_code
_entity_poly.pdbx_strand_id
1 'polypeptide(L)'
;MTSKCTRCGTCCEKGGPALHAEDADLLEHIPMTDILCLRRGEPAYDPRKDSLQPLPSELMKLRGKGKDWECVYFLPQDKSCSIYAYRPLECRSLYCGDSAGILRAMDEPLLTRGNIVPNDSALWACIDDHERNFPVDKALRLAREDVASAQCIRPELDDLICREFQYRRVLSERVGVEDRDLWAYLGRPLWLVLLPLNPIFSRYEQV
;
A
#
# COMPACT_ATOMS: atom_id res chain seq x y z
N MET A 1 2.03 -31.10 14.00
CA MET A 1 1.11 -29.99 13.73
C MET A 1 1.62 -29.24 12.51
N THR A 2 0.78 -29.02 11.50
CA THR A 2 1.15 -28.30 10.28
C THR A 2 1.18 -26.81 10.55
N SER A 3 2.37 -26.20 10.58
CA SER A 3 2.59 -24.75 10.58
C SER A 3 2.32 -24.13 9.20
N LYS A 4 1.21 -24.52 8.57
CA LYS A 4 0.85 -24.12 7.21
C LYS A 4 -0.54 -23.48 7.21
N CYS A 5 -0.79 -22.60 6.25
CA CYS A 5 -2.10 -21.99 6.03
C CYS A 5 -3.19 -23.07 5.93
N THR A 6 -4.24 -22.93 6.74
CA THR A 6 -5.41 -23.83 6.77
C THR A 6 -6.53 -23.38 5.82
N ARG A 7 -6.28 -22.34 5.01
CA ARG A 7 -7.25 -21.78 4.05
C ARG A 7 -8.56 -21.34 4.71
N CYS A 8 -8.45 -20.69 5.87
CA CYS A 8 -9.62 -20.17 6.59
C CYS A 8 -10.19 -18.89 5.97
N GLY A 9 -9.37 -18.11 5.25
CA GLY A 9 -9.73 -16.83 4.61
C GLY A 9 -9.45 -15.58 5.46
N THR A 10 -9.39 -15.70 6.78
CA THR A 10 -9.34 -14.55 7.70
C THR A 10 -8.21 -13.56 7.45
N CYS A 11 -6.99 -14.04 7.17
CA CYS A 11 -5.88 -13.14 6.85
C CYS A 11 -6.08 -12.45 5.50
N CYS A 12 -6.60 -13.18 4.51
CA CYS A 12 -6.83 -12.68 3.17
C CYS A 12 -7.89 -11.57 3.17
N GLU A 13 -8.92 -11.68 4.01
CA GLU A 13 -9.94 -10.66 4.22
C GLU A 13 -9.39 -9.41 4.93
N LYS A 14 -8.53 -9.59 5.93
CA LYS A 14 -7.92 -8.48 6.69
C LYS A 14 -6.90 -7.67 5.88
N GLY A 15 -6.27 -8.29 4.88
CA GLY A 15 -5.22 -7.64 4.11
C GLY A 15 -4.36 -8.62 3.33
N GLY A 16 -3.97 -8.24 2.11
CA GLY A 16 -2.84 -8.86 1.44
C GLY A 16 -1.52 -8.68 2.22
N PRO A 17 -0.55 -9.60 2.06
CA PRO A 17 0.75 -9.57 2.72
C PRO A 17 1.62 -8.39 2.26
N ALA A 18 2.50 -7.91 3.13
CA ALA A 18 3.68 -7.18 2.71
C ALA A 18 4.64 -8.10 1.95
N LEU A 19 5.41 -7.51 1.05
CA LEU A 19 6.46 -8.18 0.29
C LEU A 19 7.81 -7.87 0.93
N HIS A 20 8.61 -8.91 1.08
CA HIS A 20 9.97 -8.81 1.62
C HIS A 20 11.00 -8.96 0.51
N ALA A 21 12.26 -8.61 0.77
CA ALA A 21 13.33 -8.72 -0.21
C ALA A 21 13.48 -10.15 -0.75
N GLU A 22 13.19 -11.18 0.06
CA GLU A 22 13.14 -12.59 -0.35
C GLU A 22 12.02 -12.88 -1.38
N ASP A 23 10.96 -12.07 -1.40
CA ASP A 23 9.84 -12.23 -2.33
C ASP A 23 10.12 -11.60 -3.71
N ALA A 24 11.33 -11.09 -3.98
CA ALA A 24 11.69 -10.47 -5.25
C ALA A 24 11.44 -11.37 -6.47
N ASP A 25 11.73 -12.66 -6.35
CA ASP A 25 11.51 -13.63 -7.44
C ASP A 25 10.01 -13.85 -7.73
N LEU A 26 9.12 -13.54 -6.78
CA LEU A 26 7.67 -13.65 -7.00
C LEU A 26 7.16 -12.60 -8.00
N LEU A 27 7.93 -11.57 -8.31
CA LEU A 27 7.57 -10.56 -9.31
C LEU A 27 7.50 -11.13 -10.74
N GLU A 28 8.04 -12.32 -10.99
CA GLU A 28 7.83 -13.05 -12.25
C GLU A 28 6.40 -13.61 -12.37
N HIS A 29 5.69 -13.74 -11.25
CA HIS A 29 4.34 -14.32 -11.17
C HIS A 29 3.27 -13.32 -10.71
N ILE A 30 3.70 -12.19 -10.15
CA ILE A 30 2.84 -11.15 -9.58
C ILE A 30 3.04 -9.88 -10.39
N PRO A 31 2.06 -9.46 -11.22
CA PRO A 31 2.19 -8.25 -12.00
C PRO A 31 2.27 -7.02 -11.10
N MET A 32 3.04 -6.02 -11.52
CA MET A 32 3.18 -4.76 -10.79
C MET A 32 1.86 -4.06 -10.52
N THR A 33 0.85 -4.26 -11.37
CA THR A 33 -0.51 -3.71 -11.18
C THR A 33 -1.22 -4.29 -9.96
N ASP A 34 -0.81 -5.46 -9.46
CA ASP A 34 -1.32 -6.09 -8.24
C ASP A 34 -0.54 -5.72 -6.97
N ILE A 35 0.46 -4.87 -7.11
CA ILE A 35 1.30 -4.39 -6.01
C ILE A 35 1.01 -2.91 -5.77
N LEU A 36 1.08 -2.50 -4.51
CA LEU A 36 1.10 -1.08 -4.15
C LEU A 36 2.28 -0.80 -3.22
N CYS A 37 2.76 0.44 -3.28
CA CYS A 37 3.70 0.99 -2.32
C CYS A 37 2.91 1.69 -1.21
N LEU A 38 3.10 1.27 0.04
CA LEU A 38 2.80 2.10 1.19
C LEU A 38 4.04 2.94 1.47
N ARG A 39 3.87 4.27 1.45
CA ARG A 39 4.99 5.21 1.51
C ARG A 39 5.44 5.41 2.95
N ARG A 40 6.68 5.86 3.14
CA ARG A 40 7.19 6.22 4.46
C ARG A 40 6.26 7.23 5.14
N GLY A 41 5.95 6.99 6.42
CA GLY A 41 5.07 7.82 7.24
C GLY A 41 3.57 7.50 7.09
N GLU A 42 3.18 6.74 6.06
CA GLU A 42 1.80 6.31 5.86
C GLU A 42 1.33 5.42 7.04
N PRO A 43 0.07 5.56 7.51
CA PRO A 43 -0.44 4.70 8.57
C PRO A 43 -0.70 3.27 8.05
N ALA A 44 -0.09 2.28 8.68
CA ALA A 44 -0.35 0.86 8.45
C ALA A 44 -0.70 0.18 9.77
N TYR A 45 -1.55 -0.85 9.72
CA TYR A 45 -1.93 -1.59 10.92
C TYR A 45 -0.76 -2.46 11.40
N ASP A 46 -0.35 -2.25 12.66
CA ASP A 46 0.67 -3.04 13.32
C ASP A 46 -0.01 -4.04 14.29
N PRO A 47 -0.04 -5.34 13.98
CA PRO A 47 -0.65 -6.36 14.84
C PRO A 47 0.03 -6.51 16.21
N ARG A 48 1.26 -6.00 16.40
CA ARG A 48 1.97 -6.03 17.68
C ARG A 48 1.44 -4.99 18.66
N LYS A 49 0.94 -3.88 18.10
CA LYS A 49 0.40 -2.72 18.85
C LYS A 49 -1.11 -2.58 18.73
N ASP A 50 -1.75 -3.46 17.98
CA ASP A 50 -3.18 -3.47 17.68
C ASP A 50 -3.72 -2.07 17.28
N SER A 51 -2.96 -1.37 16.44
CA SER A 51 -3.29 0.01 16.04
C SER A 51 -2.58 0.42 14.76
N LEU A 52 -3.08 1.49 14.13
CA LEU A 52 -2.39 2.12 13.00
C LEU A 52 -1.13 2.83 13.49
N GLN A 53 -0.01 2.56 12.85
CA GLN A 53 1.28 3.14 13.13
C GLN A 53 1.86 3.78 11.86
N PRO A 54 2.56 4.92 11.98
CA PRO A 54 3.29 5.47 10.84
C PRO A 54 4.41 4.52 10.46
N LEU A 55 4.51 4.20 9.18
CA LEU A 55 5.58 3.35 8.67
C LEU A 55 6.94 4.05 8.77
N PRO A 56 7.99 3.40 9.32
CA PRO A 56 9.33 3.99 9.42
C PRO A 56 10.03 4.09 8.05
N SER A 57 9.68 3.19 7.12
CA SER A 57 10.16 3.12 5.74
C SER A 57 8.98 2.83 4.81
N GLU A 58 9.18 2.91 3.51
CA GLU A 58 8.20 2.35 2.58
C GLU A 58 8.12 0.81 2.70
N LEU A 59 7.03 0.24 2.21
CA LEU A 59 6.92 -1.19 1.95
C LEU A 59 6.05 -1.45 0.72
N MET A 60 6.42 -2.48 -0.03
CA MET A 60 5.60 -3.01 -1.12
C MET A 60 4.64 -4.06 -0.55
N LYS A 61 3.39 -4.10 -1.03
CA LYS A 61 2.43 -5.13 -0.61
C LYS A 61 1.45 -5.50 -1.72
N LEU A 62 0.86 -6.68 -1.60
CA LEU A 62 -0.25 -7.06 -2.49
C LEU A 62 -1.46 -6.17 -2.21
N ARG A 63 -2.06 -5.65 -3.28
CA ARG A 63 -3.20 -4.74 -3.19
C ARG A 63 -4.47 -5.46 -2.72
N GLY A 64 -5.39 -4.67 -2.20
CA GLY A 64 -6.76 -5.11 -1.94
C GLY A 64 -7.66 -5.00 -3.17
N LYS A 65 -8.84 -5.61 -3.09
CA LYS A 65 -9.89 -5.50 -4.12
C LYS A 65 -10.67 -4.21 -3.96
N GLY A 66 -10.65 -3.37 -5.00
CA GLY A 66 -11.36 -2.09 -5.00
C GLY A 66 -10.87 -1.18 -3.86
N LYS A 67 -11.78 -0.80 -2.96
CA LYS A 67 -11.49 0.00 -1.75
C LYS A 67 -11.29 -0.84 -0.50
N ASP A 68 -11.51 -2.15 -0.59
CA ASP A 68 -11.37 -3.07 0.54
C ASP A 68 -9.92 -3.56 0.61
N TRP A 69 -9.52 -4.03 1.79
CA TRP A 69 -8.22 -4.64 2.05
C TRP A 69 -8.17 -6.11 1.67
N GLU A 70 -9.32 -6.73 1.35
CA GLU A 70 -9.38 -8.11 0.88
C GLU A 70 -8.36 -8.34 -0.25
N CYS A 71 -7.41 -9.25 -0.03
CA CYS A 71 -6.32 -9.53 -0.94
C CYS A 71 -6.82 -9.83 -2.36
N VAL A 72 -6.21 -9.22 -3.37
CA VAL A 72 -6.60 -9.36 -4.78
C VAL A 72 -6.63 -10.82 -5.27
N TYR A 73 -5.81 -11.69 -4.69
CA TYR A 73 -5.74 -13.12 -5.05
C TYR A 73 -6.64 -14.04 -4.21
N PHE A 74 -7.41 -13.51 -3.27
CA PHE A 74 -8.32 -14.33 -2.48
C PHE A 74 -9.54 -14.75 -3.30
N LEU A 75 -9.86 -16.04 -3.27
CA LEU A 75 -11.06 -16.62 -3.88
C LEU A 75 -12.00 -17.04 -2.75
N PRO A 76 -12.94 -16.17 -2.34
CA PRO A 76 -13.74 -16.37 -1.12
C PRO A 76 -14.64 -17.60 -1.18
N GLN A 77 -15.20 -17.90 -2.37
CA GLN A 77 -16.11 -19.04 -2.56
C GLN A 77 -15.44 -20.38 -2.21
N ASP A 78 -14.18 -20.53 -2.59
CA ASP A 78 -13.41 -21.76 -2.38
C ASP A 78 -12.46 -21.67 -1.17
N LYS A 79 -12.47 -20.52 -0.47
CA LYS A 79 -11.46 -20.11 0.51
C LYS A 79 -10.02 -20.37 0.03
N SER A 80 -9.78 -20.10 -1.24
CA SER A 80 -8.52 -20.45 -1.91
C SER A 80 -7.75 -19.20 -2.36
N CYS A 81 -6.58 -19.41 -2.94
CA CYS A 81 -5.71 -18.34 -3.42
C CYS A 81 -5.25 -18.71 -4.84
N SER A 82 -5.43 -17.79 -5.79
CA SER A 82 -5.04 -18.03 -7.18
C SER A 82 -3.53 -18.12 -7.39
N ILE A 83 -2.73 -17.59 -6.45
CA ILE A 83 -1.26 -17.71 -6.43
C ILE A 83 -0.75 -18.60 -5.29
N TYR A 84 -1.51 -19.62 -4.86
CA TYR A 84 -1.16 -20.40 -3.65
C TYR A 84 0.25 -21.03 -3.68
N ALA A 85 0.76 -21.37 -4.87
CA ALA A 85 2.12 -21.89 -5.06
C ALA A 85 3.21 -20.79 -4.91
N TYR A 86 2.87 -19.55 -5.22
CA TYR A 86 3.74 -18.37 -5.25
C TYR A 86 3.40 -17.39 -4.12
N ARG A 87 3.07 -17.92 -2.95
CA ARG A 87 2.66 -17.10 -1.80
C ARG A 87 3.86 -16.35 -1.21
N PRO A 88 3.72 -15.05 -0.88
CA PRO A 88 4.76 -14.27 -0.20
C PRO A 88 5.15 -14.80 1.19
N LEU A 89 6.30 -14.37 1.70
CA LEU A 89 6.88 -14.81 2.96
C LEU A 89 5.86 -14.78 4.11
N GLU A 90 5.16 -13.66 4.28
CA GLU A 90 4.13 -13.51 5.30
C GLU A 90 3.03 -14.57 5.17
N CYS A 91 2.55 -14.84 3.95
CA CYS A 91 1.55 -15.88 3.69
C CYS A 91 2.08 -17.31 3.93
N ARG A 92 3.38 -17.55 3.74
CA ARG A 92 4.02 -18.84 4.05
C ARG A 92 4.17 -19.04 5.56
N SER A 93 4.42 -17.95 6.28
CA SER A 93 4.69 -17.91 7.73
C SER A 93 3.44 -17.85 8.60
N LEU A 94 2.29 -17.52 8.02
CA LEU A 94 1.04 -17.41 8.77
C LEU A 94 0.50 -18.77 9.23
N TYR A 95 0.26 -18.86 10.53
CA TYR A 95 -0.42 -19.98 11.17
C TYR A 95 -1.50 -19.48 12.13
N CYS A 96 -2.73 -20.02 12.03
CA CYS A 96 -3.88 -19.50 12.75
C CYS A 96 -3.82 -19.73 14.28
N GLY A 97 -3.02 -20.70 14.73
CA GLY A 97 -2.89 -21.03 16.16
C GLY A 97 -1.74 -20.33 16.87
N ASP A 98 -0.85 -19.66 16.14
CA ASP A 98 0.32 -18.95 16.71
C ASP A 98 0.82 -17.88 15.72
N SER A 99 0.85 -16.63 16.18
CA SER A 99 1.30 -15.47 15.41
C SER A 99 2.82 -15.29 15.40
N ALA A 100 3.59 -16.04 16.20
CA ALA A 100 5.04 -15.85 16.29
C ALA A 100 5.75 -15.99 14.93
N GLY A 101 5.26 -16.87 14.04
CA GLY A 101 5.80 -17.04 12.69
C GLY A 101 5.66 -15.79 11.82
N ILE A 102 4.46 -15.21 11.76
CA ILE A 102 4.20 -14.00 10.97
C ILE A 102 4.91 -12.78 11.58
N LEU A 103 4.97 -12.67 12.90
CA LEU A 103 5.66 -11.57 13.55
C LEU A 103 7.16 -11.55 13.24
N ARG A 104 7.81 -12.73 13.18
CA ARG A 104 9.20 -12.86 12.72
C ARG A 104 9.34 -12.50 11.24
N ALA A 105 8.43 -12.96 10.38
CA ALA A 105 8.47 -12.62 8.96
C ALA A 105 8.41 -11.10 8.73
N MET A 106 7.57 -10.39 9.49
CA MET A 106 7.48 -8.93 9.43
C MET A 106 8.76 -8.20 9.86
N ASP A 107 9.70 -8.86 10.54
CA ASP A 107 11.01 -8.29 10.89
C ASP A 107 12.06 -8.49 9.77
N GLU A 108 11.75 -9.28 8.74
CA GLU A 108 12.65 -9.47 7.60
C GLU A 108 12.72 -8.21 6.71
N PRO A 109 13.83 -8.00 5.99
CA PRO A 109 13.99 -6.85 5.10
C PRO A 109 12.84 -6.71 4.11
N LEU A 110 12.24 -5.52 4.03
CA LEU A 110 11.12 -5.22 3.15
C LEU A 110 11.58 -5.11 1.70
N LEU A 111 10.71 -5.50 0.76
CA LEU A 111 10.86 -5.13 -0.63
C LEU A 111 10.53 -3.63 -0.77
N THR A 112 11.40 -2.92 -1.47
CA THR A 112 11.30 -1.46 -1.70
C THR A 112 11.22 -1.19 -3.20
N ARG A 113 10.80 0.02 -3.58
CA ARG A 113 10.81 0.46 -4.98
C ARG A 113 12.23 0.42 -5.57
N GLY A 114 13.25 0.69 -4.75
CA GLY A 114 14.66 0.64 -5.16
C GLY A 114 15.20 -0.76 -5.42
N ASN A 115 14.48 -1.81 -5.00
CA ASN A 115 14.78 -3.19 -5.41
C ASN A 115 14.20 -3.54 -6.78
N ILE A 116 13.21 -2.78 -7.26
CA ILE A 116 12.40 -3.08 -8.44
C ILE A 116 12.77 -2.17 -9.61
N VAL A 117 13.03 -0.89 -9.30
CA VAL A 117 13.25 0.17 -10.29
C VAL A 117 14.72 0.61 -10.21
N PRO A 118 15.48 0.55 -11.33
CA PRO A 118 16.86 1.05 -11.35
C PRO A 118 16.94 2.54 -11.02
N ASN A 119 17.86 2.91 -10.13
CA ASN A 119 18.00 4.27 -9.61
C ASN A 119 18.36 5.34 -10.67
N ASP A 120 18.93 4.92 -11.80
CA ASP A 120 19.29 5.78 -12.93
C ASP A 120 18.18 5.87 -14.00
N SER A 121 17.06 5.19 -13.80
CA SER A 121 15.94 5.19 -14.74
C SER A 121 15.10 6.46 -14.68
N ALA A 122 14.44 6.79 -15.81
CA ALA A 122 13.47 7.88 -15.86
C ALA A 122 12.28 7.64 -14.90
N LEU A 123 11.88 6.39 -14.70
CA LEU A 123 10.84 6.03 -13.75
C LEU A 123 11.26 6.35 -12.31
N TRP A 124 12.51 6.06 -11.94
CA TRP A 124 13.03 6.44 -10.63
C TRP A 124 13.04 7.96 -10.44
N ALA A 125 13.41 8.72 -11.47
CA ALA A 125 13.33 10.17 -11.41
C ALA A 125 11.90 10.68 -11.14
N CYS A 126 10.88 10.04 -11.71
CA CYS A 126 9.47 10.35 -11.42
C CYS A 126 9.04 9.96 -10.00
N ILE A 127 9.55 8.83 -9.48
CA ILE A 127 9.29 8.38 -8.10
C ILE A 127 9.89 9.38 -7.11
N ASP A 128 11.16 9.71 -7.28
CA ASP A 128 11.88 10.64 -6.41
C ASP A 128 11.28 12.04 -6.46
N ASP A 129 10.88 12.52 -7.65
CA ASP A 129 10.20 13.80 -7.77
C ASP A 129 8.83 13.81 -7.08
N HIS A 130 8.06 12.74 -7.20
CA HIS A 130 6.78 12.61 -6.50
C HIS A 130 6.96 12.59 -4.97
N GLU A 131 7.94 11.85 -4.46
CA GLU A 131 8.23 11.81 -3.03
C GLU A 131 8.64 13.19 -2.48
N ARG A 132 9.49 13.91 -3.20
CA ARG A 132 9.94 15.27 -2.82
C ARG A 132 8.80 16.28 -2.80
N ASN A 133 7.90 16.23 -3.78
CA ASN A 133 6.84 17.23 -3.94
C ASN A 133 5.57 16.92 -3.13
N PHE A 134 5.28 15.64 -2.88
CA PHE A 134 4.02 15.19 -2.27
C PHE A 134 4.24 14.28 -1.05
N PRO A 135 5.04 14.68 -0.05
CA PRO A 135 5.40 13.81 1.05
C PRO A 135 4.20 13.53 1.97
N VAL A 136 4.02 12.26 2.35
CA VAL A 136 2.86 11.78 3.13
C VAL A 136 2.82 12.39 4.53
N ASP A 137 3.97 12.57 5.18
CA ASP A 137 4.07 13.15 6.52
C ASP A 137 3.55 14.60 6.57
N LYS A 138 3.84 15.41 5.54
CA LYS A 138 3.31 16.76 5.39
C LYS A 138 1.79 16.72 5.26
N ALA A 139 1.25 15.86 4.39
CA ALA A 139 -0.19 15.73 4.18
C ALA A 139 -0.91 15.31 5.48
N LEU A 140 -0.37 14.31 6.19
CA LEU A 140 -0.92 13.84 7.47
C LEU A 140 -0.87 14.93 8.56
N ARG A 141 0.23 15.70 8.63
CA ARG A 141 0.35 16.81 9.58
C ARG A 141 -0.72 17.87 9.34
N LEU A 142 -0.84 18.34 8.10
CA LEU A 142 -1.87 19.32 7.71
C LEU A 142 -3.29 18.81 8.01
N ALA A 143 -3.56 17.53 7.70
CA ALA A 143 -4.87 16.93 7.95
C ALA A 143 -5.20 16.81 9.45
N ARG A 144 -4.22 16.49 10.32
CA ARG A 144 -4.42 16.40 11.76
C ARG A 144 -4.69 17.74 12.42
N GLU A 145 -4.09 18.81 11.90
CA GLU A 145 -4.38 20.18 12.33
C GLU A 145 -5.84 20.58 11.99
N ASP A 146 -6.41 20.01 10.93
CA ASP A 146 -7.81 20.25 10.50
C ASP A 146 -8.87 19.45 11.26
N VAL A 147 -8.51 18.37 11.97
CA VAL A 147 -9.47 17.53 12.71
C VAL A 147 -10.25 18.35 13.75
N ALA A 148 -9.70 19.46 14.22
CA ALA A 148 -10.38 20.39 15.13
C ALA A 148 -11.54 21.17 14.48
N SER A 149 -11.57 21.33 13.14
CA SER A 149 -12.60 22.13 12.43
C SER A 149 -13.68 21.27 11.75
N ALA A 150 -13.41 19.98 11.54
CA ALA A 150 -14.28 18.90 11.01
C ALA A 150 -15.04 19.14 9.69
N GLN A 151 -15.09 20.37 9.16
CA GLN A 151 -16.03 20.78 8.11
C GLN A 151 -15.35 21.42 6.90
N CYS A 152 -14.06 21.74 6.96
CA CYS A 152 -13.32 22.26 5.82
C CYS A 152 -11.91 21.67 5.73
N ILE A 153 -11.46 21.45 4.50
CA ILE A 153 -10.06 21.16 4.18
C ILE A 153 -9.40 22.51 3.95
N ARG A 154 -8.33 22.79 4.69
CA ARG A 154 -7.60 24.06 4.55
C ARG A 154 -7.00 24.21 3.15
N PRO A 155 -6.88 25.45 2.62
CA PRO A 155 -6.39 25.68 1.26
C PRO A 155 -5.03 25.06 0.95
N GLU A 156 -4.12 25.01 1.94
CA GLU A 156 -2.79 24.40 1.75
C GLU A 156 -2.85 22.89 1.52
N LEU A 157 -3.74 22.17 2.24
CA LEU A 157 -3.91 20.74 2.06
C LEU A 157 -4.67 20.44 0.77
N ASP A 158 -5.67 21.26 0.45
CA ASP A 158 -6.40 21.18 -0.81
C ASP A 158 -5.47 21.36 -2.01
N ASP A 159 -4.64 22.39 -2.00
CA ASP A 159 -3.62 22.63 -3.05
C ASP A 159 -2.66 21.45 -3.19
N LEU A 160 -2.19 20.89 -2.07
CA LEU A 160 -1.29 19.74 -2.09
C LEU A 160 -1.93 18.51 -2.76
N ILE A 161 -3.17 18.19 -2.39
CA ILE A 161 -3.91 17.05 -2.96
C ILE A 161 -4.20 17.30 -4.45
N CYS A 162 -4.67 18.50 -4.80
CA CYS A 162 -4.99 18.86 -6.19
C CYS A 162 -3.74 18.82 -7.08
N ARG A 163 -2.59 19.32 -6.63
CA ARG A 163 -1.34 19.25 -7.40
C ARG A 163 -0.84 17.82 -7.55
N GLU A 164 -0.96 16.99 -6.51
CA GLU A 164 -0.59 15.57 -6.61
C GLU A 164 -1.49 14.82 -7.60
N PHE A 165 -2.78 15.08 -7.54
CA PHE A 165 -3.74 14.53 -8.48
C PHE A 165 -3.38 14.88 -9.94
N GLN A 166 -3.08 16.16 -10.20
CA GLN A 166 -2.67 16.61 -11.53
C GLN A 166 -1.37 15.96 -11.99
N TYR A 167 -0.39 15.81 -11.09
CA TYR A 167 0.86 15.11 -11.39
C TYR A 167 0.60 13.66 -11.83
N ARG A 168 -0.19 12.93 -11.05
CA ARG A 168 -0.57 11.54 -11.33
C ARG A 168 -1.27 11.40 -12.67
N ARG A 169 -2.27 12.24 -12.93
CA ARG A 169 -3.05 12.25 -14.17
C ARG A 169 -2.17 12.47 -15.39
N VAL A 170 -1.29 13.49 -15.36
CA VAL A 170 -0.39 13.77 -16.47
C VAL A 170 0.56 12.60 -16.71
N LEU A 171 1.08 11.95 -15.65
CA LEU A 171 1.95 10.79 -15.80
C LEU A 171 1.19 9.60 -16.40
N SER A 172 0.01 9.27 -15.86
CA SER A 172 -0.79 8.13 -16.30
C SER A 172 -1.24 8.27 -17.75
N GLU A 173 -1.70 9.46 -18.15
CA GLU A 173 -2.05 9.78 -19.54
C GLU A 173 -0.86 9.63 -20.49
N ARG A 174 0.34 10.09 -20.10
CA ARG A 174 1.54 10.02 -20.93
C ARG A 174 2.03 8.60 -21.17
N VAL A 175 1.87 7.72 -20.19
CA VAL A 175 2.30 6.31 -20.29
C VAL A 175 1.18 5.38 -20.74
N GLY A 176 -0.05 5.88 -20.87
CA GLY A 176 -1.21 5.12 -21.37
C GLY A 176 -1.72 4.07 -20.38
N VAL A 177 -1.71 4.38 -19.08
CA VAL A 177 -2.20 3.48 -18.01
C VAL A 177 -3.16 4.20 -17.08
N GLU A 178 -3.87 3.45 -16.24
CA GLU A 178 -4.70 4.03 -15.18
C GLU A 178 -3.83 4.44 -13.97
N ASP A 179 -4.24 5.45 -13.18
CA ASP A 179 -3.49 5.85 -11.97
C ASP A 179 -3.24 4.65 -11.03
N ARG A 180 -4.22 3.75 -10.93
CA ARG A 180 -4.12 2.55 -10.10
C ARG A 180 -2.97 1.63 -10.50
N ASP A 181 -2.59 1.62 -11.77
CA ASP A 181 -1.46 0.82 -12.26
C ASP A 181 -0.11 1.43 -11.86
N LEU A 182 -0.11 2.70 -11.45
CA LEU A 182 1.07 3.40 -10.95
C LEU A 182 1.26 3.29 -9.43
N TRP A 183 0.36 2.62 -8.71
CA TRP A 183 0.42 2.56 -7.24
C TRP A 183 1.63 1.82 -6.69
N ALA A 184 2.25 0.93 -7.46
CA ALA A 184 3.53 0.34 -7.07
C ALA A 184 4.68 1.36 -7.08
N TYR A 185 4.56 2.45 -7.83
CA TYR A 185 5.62 3.44 -8.04
C TYR A 185 5.35 4.72 -7.26
N LEU A 186 4.15 5.27 -7.35
CA LEU A 186 3.77 6.53 -6.69
C LEU A 186 3.08 6.30 -5.34
N GLY A 187 2.80 5.05 -4.97
CA GLY A 187 1.90 4.73 -3.86
C GLY A 187 0.45 5.11 -4.15
N ARG A 188 -0.36 5.14 -3.11
CA ARG A 188 -1.77 5.57 -3.18
C ARG A 188 -1.86 7.10 -3.28
N PRO A 189 -2.89 7.66 -3.94
CA PRO A 189 -3.09 9.10 -3.97
C PRO A 189 -3.32 9.64 -2.55
N LEU A 190 -2.88 10.88 -2.30
CA LEU A 190 -2.88 11.47 -0.96
C LEU A 190 -4.27 11.48 -0.32
N TRP A 191 -5.32 11.77 -1.09
CA TRP A 191 -6.69 11.76 -0.57
C TRP A 191 -7.09 10.38 -0.01
N LEU A 192 -6.62 9.29 -0.64
CA LEU A 192 -6.91 7.93 -0.19
C LEU A 192 -6.10 7.56 1.05
N VAL A 193 -4.86 8.06 1.15
CA VAL A 193 -4.03 7.96 2.35
C VAL A 193 -4.67 8.68 3.54
N LEU A 194 -5.31 9.82 3.29
CA LEU A 194 -5.94 10.66 4.31
C LEU A 194 -7.37 10.22 4.68
N LEU A 195 -8.03 9.44 3.83
CA LEU A 195 -9.41 8.99 4.02
C LEU A 195 -9.72 8.40 5.41
N PRO A 196 -8.82 7.61 6.05
CA PRO A 196 -9.06 7.10 7.41
C PRO A 196 -9.10 8.18 8.50
N LEU A 197 -8.55 9.38 8.25
CA LEU A 197 -8.59 10.49 9.21
C LEU A 197 -9.92 11.25 9.16
N ASN A 198 -10.49 11.43 7.96
CA ASN A 198 -11.75 12.12 7.79
C ASN A 198 -12.43 11.71 6.46
N PRO A 199 -13.70 11.27 6.46
CA PRO A 199 -14.43 10.92 5.23
C PRO A 199 -14.55 12.06 4.20
N ILE A 200 -14.34 13.32 4.58
CA ILE A 200 -14.38 14.49 3.68
C ILE A 200 -13.42 14.35 2.47
N PHE A 201 -12.34 13.60 2.62
CA PHE A 201 -11.37 13.36 1.53
C PHE A 201 -11.92 12.50 0.39
N SER A 202 -13.05 11.82 0.57
CA SER A 202 -13.75 11.12 -0.52
C SER A 202 -14.20 12.04 -1.66
N ARG A 203 -14.27 13.36 -1.42
CA ARG A 203 -14.58 14.36 -2.46
C ARG A 203 -13.60 14.37 -3.63
N TYR A 204 -12.36 13.89 -3.43
CA TYR A 204 -11.33 13.84 -4.46
C TYR A 204 -11.36 12.57 -5.29
N GLU A 205 -12.27 11.62 -5.01
CA GLU A 205 -12.41 10.40 -5.80
C GLU A 205 -12.89 10.68 -7.24
N GLN A 206 -13.60 11.79 -7.44
CA GLN A 206 -14.23 12.17 -8.73
C GLN A 206 -13.49 13.26 -9.48
N VAL A 207 -12.42 13.80 -8.89
CA VAL A 207 -11.54 14.79 -9.52
C VAL A 207 -10.57 14.04 -10.42
#